data_AF-A0A914QBK5-F1
#
_entry.id   AF-A0A914QBK5-F1
#
_cell.length_a   1.000
_cell.length_b   1.000
_cell.length_c   1.000
_cell.angle_alpha   90.00
_cell.angle_beta   90.00
_cell.angle_gamma   90.00
#
_symmetry.space_group_name_H-M   'P 1'
#
loop_
_entity.id
_entity.type
_entity.pdbx_description
1 polymer ?
#
loop_
_entity_poly.entity_id
_entity_poly.type
_entity_poly.pdbx_seq_one_letter_code
_entity_poly.pdbx_strand_id
1 'polypeptide(L)'
;MEVYVLMELKKSNAKHFCDILDRGRANGYNFVVMTLVGPSFDFNITSPKSVKTVRHLAAEFLKENKLNKFKLKKSIVLQTVQHIHCIELTKGSLPWKHLESRDEIGQLKEKCRGESIKLLMGGCPKEYVTILDYIDNICYYHTPDYNLIRQHFKTALQINNLNEYPYDWENQPHQLNN
;
A
#
# COMPACT_ATOMS: atom_id res chain seq x y z
N MET A 1 -19.18 11.84 0.51
CA MET A 1 -17.72 12.10 0.43
C MET A 1 -17.06 11.21 -0.62
N GLU A 2 -17.29 9.89 -0.59
CA GLU A 2 -16.69 8.92 -1.53
C GLU A 2 -17.00 9.19 -3.01
N VAL A 3 -18.27 9.44 -3.35
CA VAL A 3 -18.70 9.75 -4.72
C VAL A 3 -17.95 10.96 -5.30
N TYR A 4 -17.73 12.00 -4.49
CA TYR A 4 -17.02 13.19 -4.92
C TYR A 4 -15.55 12.87 -5.22
N VAL A 5 -14.91 12.07 -4.37
CA VAL A 5 -13.53 11.62 -4.56
C VAL A 5 -13.39 10.83 -5.87
N LEU A 6 -14.26 9.85 -6.12
CA LEU A 6 -14.23 9.05 -7.35
C LEU A 6 -14.46 9.90 -8.61
N MET A 7 -15.33 10.91 -8.54
CA MET A 7 -15.54 11.84 -9.65
C MET A 7 -14.31 12.68 -9.97
N GLU A 8 -13.62 13.20 -8.95
CA GLU A 8 -12.40 13.99 -9.14
C GLU A 8 -11.24 13.12 -9.67
N LEU A 9 -11.13 11.88 -9.19
CA LEU A 9 -10.14 10.92 -9.68
C LEU A 9 -10.37 10.58 -11.16
N LYS A 10 -11.62 10.34 -11.56
CA LYS A 10 -11.98 10.12 -12.97
C LYS A 10 -11.64 11.33 -13.86
N LYS A 11 -11.97 12.55 -13.41
CA LYS A 11 -11.59 13.78 -14.14
C LYS A 11 -10.08 13.93 -14.32
N SER A 12 -9.33 13.48 -13.32
CA SER A 12 -7.87 13.51 -13.35
C SER A 12 -7.23 12.35 -14.12
N ASN A 13 -8.03 11.46 -14.70
CA ASN A 13 -7.60 10.27 -15.42
C ASN A 13 -6.68 9.38 -14.57
N ALA A 14 -7.03 9.22 -13.29
CA ALA A 14 -6.33 8.33 -12.36
C ALA A 14 -6.48 6.88 -12.85
N LYS A 15 -5.37 6.13 -12.91
CA LYS A 15 -5.33 4.83 -13.60
C LYS A 15 -5.63 3.61 -12.73
N HIS A 16 -5.55 3.71 -11.41
CA HIS A 16 -5.68 2.58 -10.48
C HIS A 16 -6.79 2.80 -9.44
N PHE A 17 -7.74 3.69 -9.76
CA PHE A 17 -9.01 3.80 -9.06
C PHE A 17 -10.14 3.29 -9.93
N CYS A 18 -11.21 2.79 -9.31
CA CYS A 18 -12.42 2.44 -10.02
C CYS A 18 -13.04 3.69 -10.63
N ASP A 19 -13.43 3.60 -11.90
CA ASP A 19 -14.20 4.66 -12.54
C ASP A 19 -15.63 4.62 -12.03
N ILE A 20 -16.13 5.77 -11.59
CA ILE A 20 -17.57 5.93 -11.32
C ILE A 20 -18.33 5.99 -12.65
N LEU A 21 -19.32 5.12 -12.78
CA LEU A 21 -20.21 5.02 -13.94
C LEU A 21 -21.53 5.74 -13.68
N ASP A 22 -22.11 5.54 -12.49
CA ASP A 22 -23.38 6.14 -12.11
C ASP A 22 -23.52 6.30 -10.59
N ARG A 23 -24.48 7.11 -10.15
CA ARG A 23 -24.83 7.33 -8.74
C ARG A 23 -26.28 7.76 -8.60
N GLY A 24 -26.91 7.38 -7.49
CA GLY A 24 -28.26 7.85 -7.25
C GLY A 24 -28.83 7.46 -5.90
N ARG A 25 -30.11 7.77 -5.74
CA ARG A 25 -30.91 7.36 -4.61
C ARG A 25 -32.20 6.72 -5.12
N ALA A 26 -32.47 5.49 -4.71
CA ALA A 26 -33.66 4.75 -5.11
C ALA A 26 -34.19 3.95 -3.91
N ASN A 27 -35.50 3.96 -3.69
CA ASN A 27 -36.17 3.19 -2.63
C ASN A 27 -35.56 3.38 -1.23
N GLY A 28 -35.10 4.60 -0.92
CA GLY A 28 -34.46 4.91 0.36
C GLY A 28 -32.96 4.59 0.45
N TYR A 29 -32.40 3.86 -0.52
CA TYR A 29 -30.97 3.52 -0.57
C TYR A 29 -30.19 4.49 -1.44
N ASN A 30 -28.93 4.73 -1.07
CA ASN A 30 -27.96 5.41 -1.93
C ASN A 30 -27.11 4.35 -2.61
N PHE A 31 -26.85 4.50 -3.91
CA PHE A 31 -26.02 3.58 -4.68
C PHE A 31 -24.95 4.30 -5.49
N VAL A 32 -23.86 3.58 -5.75
CA VAL A 32 -22.76 3.99 -6.62
C VAL A 32 -22.46 2.83 -7.55
N VAL A 33 -22.47 3.09 -8.85
CA VAL A 33 -22.06 2.14 -9.87
C VAL A 33 -20.65 2.49 -10.29
N MET A 34 -19.74 1.53 -10.21
CA MET A 34 -18.32 1.70 -10.55
C MET A 34 -17.81 0.49 -11.33
N THR A 35 -16.64 0.63 -11.96
CA THR A 35 -15.99 -0.48 -12.66
C THR A 35 -15.71 -1.64 -11.71
N LEU A 36 -16.05 -2.85 -12.15
CA LEU A 36 -15.66 -4.09 -11.47
C LEU A 36 -14.16 -4.34 -11.71
N VAL A 37 -13.44 -4.66 -10.65
CA VAL A 37 -12.01 -4.98 -10.69
C VAL A 37 -11.78 -6.45 -10.31
N GLY A 38 -10.55 -6.92 -10.50
CA GLY A 38 -10.15 -8.28 -10.13
C GLY A 38 -10.20 -8.56 -8.63
N PRO A 39 -9.73 -9.76 -8.21
CA PRO A 39 -9.73 -10.17 -6.80
C PRO A 39 -9.05 -9.16 -5.89
N SER A 40 -9.61 -8.96 -4.70
CA SER A 40 -8.95 -8.16 -3.66
C SER A 40 -7.66 -8.84 -3.19
N PHE A 41 -6.71 -8.04 -2.72
CA PHE A 41 -5.44 -8.55 -2.19
C PHE A 41 -5.65 -9.52 -1.01
N ASP A 42 -6.77 -9.43 -0.30
CA ASP A 42 -7.13 -10.31 0.83
C ASP A 42 -7.02 -11.80 0.50
N PHE A 43 -7.33 -12.20 -0.74
CA PHE A 43 -7.23 -13.59 -1.16
C PHE A 43 -5.78 -14.12 -1.22
N ASN A 44 -4.79 -13.22 -1.17
CA ASN A 44 -3.39 -13.52 -1.42
C ASN A 44 -2.44 -13.12 -0.27
N ILE A 45 -2.89 -12.40 0.77
CA ILE A 45 -2.04 -11.92 1.88
C ILE A 45 -1.54 -13.04 2.82
N THR A 46 -2.15 -14.23 2.78
CA THR A 46 -1.76 -15.37 3.64
C THR A 46 -0.39 -15.96 3.32
N SER A 47 0.17 -15.68 2.14
CA SER A 47 1.54 -16.07 1.78
C SER A 47 2.45 -14.85 1.65
N PRO A 48 3.67 -14.88 2.21
CA PRO A 48 4.69 -13.86 1.95
C PRO A 48 4.86 -13.64 0.45
N LYS A 49 4.83 -12.37 0.04
CA LYS A 49 5.06 -11.93 -1.34
C LYS A 49 6.52 -11.55 -1.52
N SER A 50 7.00 -11.79 -2.74
CA SER A 50 8.36 -11.42 -3.08
C SER A 50 8.52 -9.90 -3.10
N VAL A 51 9.75 -9.43 -2.84
CA VAL A 51 10.10 -7.99 -2.83
C VAL A 51 9.74 -7.32 -4.17
N LYS A 52 9.80 -8.05 -5.29
CA LYS A 52 9.38 -7.56 -6.62
C LYS A 52 7.89 -7.18 -6.66
N THR A 53 7.03 -8.04 -6.12
CA THR A 53 5.57 -7.84 -6.04
C THR A 53 5.24 -6.68 -5.12
N VAL A 54 5.88 -6.62 -3.95
CA VAL A 54 5.67 -5.55 -2.97
C VAL A 54 6.07 -4.19 -3.56
N ARG A 55 7.21 -4.12 -4.25
CA ARG A 55 7.60 -2.87 -4.92
C ARG A 55 6.62 -2.49 -6.01
N HIS A 56 6.15 -3.41 -6.85
CA HIS A 56 5.21 -3.04 -7.91
C HIS A 56 3.94 -2.43 -7.33
N LEU A 57 3.36 -3.09 -6.33
CA LEU A 57 2.18 -2.56 -5.63
C LEU A 57 2.47 -1.19 -5.02
N ALA A 58 3.59 -1.06 -4.30
CA ALA A 58 4.01 0.24 -3.76
C ALA A 58 4.17 1.29 -4.87
N ALA A 59 4.79 0.95 -6.01
CA ALA A 59 5.04 1.85 -7.12
C ALA A 59 3.76 2.29 -7.83
N GLU A 60 2.77 1.41 -8.00
CA GLU A 60 1.44 1.75 -8.54
C GLU A 60 0.73 2.70 -7.58
N PHE A 61 0.61 2.37 -6.29
CA PHE A 61 0.00 3.27 -5.32
C PHE A 61 0.72 4.64 -5.22
N LEU A 62 2.05 4.66 -5.33
CA LEU A 62 2.82 5.91 -5.33
C LEU A 62 2.65 6.72 -6.62
N LYS A 63 2.21 6.12 -7.75
CA LYS A 63 2.04 6.87 -9.02
C LYS A 63 0.83 7.79 -8.92
N GLU A 64 -0.14 7.38 -8.11
CA GLU A 64 -1.42 8.06 -7.97
C GLU A 64 -1.39 9.24 -7.00
N ASN A 65 -0.45 9.24 -6.05
CA ASN A 65 -0.30 10.36 -5.12
C ASN A 65 0.16 11.68 -5.78
N LYS A 66 0.57 11.65 -7.06
CA LYS A 66 0.77 12.88 -7.86
C LYS A 66 -0.53 13.62 -8.17
N LEU A 67 -1.70 12.97 -8.04
CA LEU A 67 -3.02 13.58 -8.29
C LEU A 67 -3.62 14.28 -7.06
N ASN A 68 -2.88 14.34 -5.95
CA ASN A 68 -3.30 15.06 -4.73
C ASN A 68 -3.21 16.59 -4.90
N LYS A 69 -4.05 17.15 -5.80
CA LYS A 69 -4.52 18.54 -5.69
C LYS A 69 -5.45 18.73 -4.49
N PHE A 70 -6.03 17.65 -3.97
CA PHE A 70 -6.72 17.67 -2.70
C PHE A 70 -5.70 17.55 -1.57
N LYS A 71 -5.43 18.68 -0.91
CA LYS A 71 -4.81 18.79 0.42
C LYS A 71 -5.65 18.06 1.48
N LEU A 72 -5.94 16.77 1.30
CA LEU A 72 -6.43 15.94 2.39
C LEU A 72 -5.24 15.70 3.31
N LYS A 73 -5.15 16.59 4.30
CA LYS A 73 -4.27 16.57 5.46
C LYS A 73 -4.39 15.23 6.21
N LYS A 74 -3.80 14.15 5.67
CA LYS A 74 -3.61 12.84 6.31
C LYS A 74 -2.38 12.12 5.75
N SER A 75 -1.37 12.89 5.30
CA SER A 75 -0.21 12.38 4.57
C SER A 75 0.53 11.28 5.34
N ILE A 76 0.90 11.50 6.59
CA ILE A 76 1.71 10.54 7.36
C ILE A 76 0.96 9.28 7.78
N VAL A 77 -0.30 9.36 8.20
CA VAL A 77 -1.04 8.17 8.66
C VAL A 77 -1.31 7.23 7.48
N LEU A 78 -1.71 7.77 6.32
CA LEU A 78 -1.97 6.97 5.12
C LEU A 78 -0.66 6.36 4.57
N GLN A 79 0.44 7.12 4.59
CA GLN A 79 1.75 6.65 4.14
C GLN A 79 2.34 5.62 5.10
N THR A 80 2.19 5.80 6.41
CA THR A 80 2.64 4.82 7.41
C THR A 80 1.87 3.51 7.29
N VAL A 81 0.54 3.57 7.11
CA VAL A 81 -0.30 2.38 6.88
C VAL A 81 0.08 1.68 5.57
N GLN A 82 0.40 2.43 4.52
CA GLN A 82 0.85 1.87 3.24
C GLN A 82 2.19 1.13 3.34
N HIS A 83 3.18 1.69 4.05
CA HIS A 83 4.48 1.02 4.22
C HIS A 83 4.40 -0.17 5.18
N ILE A 84 3.58 -0.07 6.23
CA ILE A 84 3.25 -1.21 7.09
C ILE A 84 2.61 -2.33 6.26
N HIS A 85 1.74 -2.00 5.31
CA HIS A 85 1.16 -2.98 4.39
C HIS A 85 2.21 -3.60 3.45
N CYS A 86 3.20 -2.84 2.97
CA CYS A 86 4.33 -3.41 2.22
C CYS A 86 5.15 -4.41 3.06
N ILE A 87 5.36 -4.12 4.35
CA ILE A 87 6.04 -5.03 5.29
C ILE A 87 5.18 -6.28 5.54
N GLU A 88 3.88 -6.11 5.75
CA GLU A 88 2.92 -7.21 5.89
C GLU A 88 2.94 -8.11 4.66
N LEU A 89 2.91 -7.55 3.45
CA LEU A 89 2.99 -8.33 2.22
C LEU A 89 4.32 -9.09 2.12
N THR A 90 5.44 -8.50 2.58
CA THR A 90 6.75 -9.17 2.55
C THR A 90 6.86 -10.30 3.58
N LYS A 91 6.20 -10.17 4.73
CA LYS A 91 6.27 -11.14 5.85
C LYS A 91 5.08 -12.08 5.98
N GLY A 92 3.98 -11.81 5.30
CA GLY A 92 2.68 -12.48 5.44
C GLY A 92 1.86 -12.09 6.69
N SER A 93 2.49 -11.50 7.72
CA SER A 93 1.79 -11.05 8.93
C SER A 93 2.54 -9.94 9.67
N LEU A 94 1.78 -9.11 10.39
CA LEU A 94 2.31 -8.07 11.28
C LEU A 94 2.36 -8.57 12.74
N PRO A 95 3.28 -8.05 13.58
CA PRO A 95 3.40 -8.49 14.97
C PRO A 95 2.12 -8.31 15.80
N TRP A 96 1.30 -7.31 15.49
CA TRP A 96 0.05 -6.99 16.18
C TRP A 96 -1.20 -7.59 15.50
N LYS A 97 -1.06 -8.46 14.48
CA LYS A 97 -2.20 -8.99 13.71
C LYS A 97 -3.24 -9.72 14.56
N HIS A 98 -2.81 -10.32 15.67
CA HIS A 98 -3.66 -11.09 16.58
C HIS A 98 -4.15 -10.29 17.79
N LEU A 99 -3.77 -9.01 17.90
CA LEU A 99 -4.19 -8.15 18.99
C LEU A 99 -5.48 -7.43 18.63
N GLU A 100 -6.40 -7.36 19.58
CA GLU A 100 -7.68 -6.65 19.41
C GLU A 100 -7.70 -5.31 20.16
N SER A 101 -6.93 -5.21 21.25
CA SER A 101 -6.84 -4.00 22.06
C SER A 101 -6.10 -2.89 21.33
N ARG A 102 -6.76 -1.73 21.18
CA ARG A 102 -6.15 -0.55 20.55
C ARG A 102 -4.89 -0.08 21.28
N ASP A 103 -4.86 -0.19 22.59
CA ASP A 103 -3.75 0.26 23.42
C ASP A 103 -2.55 -0.67 23.26
N GLU A 104 -2.77 -1.99 23.26
CA GLU A 104 -1.70 -2.97 23.04
C GLU A 104 -1.14 -2.87 21.62
N ILE A 105 -2.01 -2.67 20.61
CA ILE A 105 -1.59 -2.41 19.24
C ILE A 105 -0.74 -1.14 19.17
N GLY A 106 -1.13 -0.08 19.88
CA GLY A 106 -0.38 1.18 19.96
C GLY A 106 1.02 1.00 20.55
N GLN A 107 1.11 0.35 21.71
CA GLN A 107 2.37 0.07 22.39
C GLN A 107 3.29 -0.82 21.55
N LEU A 108 2.76 -1.86 20.90
CA LEU A 108 3.57 -2.75 20.07
C LEU A 108 4.08 -2.03 18.81
N LYS A 109 3.28 -1.13 18.22
CA LYS A 109 3.72 -0.27 17.11
C LYS A 109 4.85 0.66 17.52
N GLU A 110 4.73 1.32 18.67
CA GLU A 110 5.76 2.21 19.21
C GLU A 110 7.05 1.44 19.51
N LYS A 111 6.94 0.27 20.14
CA LYS A 111 8.09 -0.61 20.39
C LYS A 111 8.78 -1.06 19.10
N CYS A 112 8.00 -1.34 18.04
CA CYS A 112 8.52 -1.69 16.71
C CYS A 112 9.18 -0.51 15.98
N ARG A 113 8.88 0.73 16.36
CA ARG A 113 9.52 1.94 15.81
C ARG A 113 10.84 2.28 16.49
N GLY A 114 11.03 1.85 17.74
CA GLY A 114 12.29 1.99 18.46
C GLY A 114 13.11 0.69 18.48
N GLU A 115 13.30 0.17 19.68
CA GLU A 115 14.25 -0.91 19.98
C GLU A 115 13.92 -2.25 19.29
N SER A 116 12.66 -2.48 18.94
CA SER A 116 12.20 -3.74 18.34
C SER A 116 11.96 -3.64 16.83
N ILE A 117 12.65 -2.73 16.13
CA ILE A 117 12.54 -2.61 14.66
C ILE A 117 12.82 -3.92 13.93
N LYS A 118 13.68 -4.80 14.48
CA LYS A 118 13.94 -6.14 13.94
C LYS A 118 12.73 -7.06 13.99
N LEU A 119 11.81 -6.89 14.94
CA LEU A 119 10.56 -7.65 14.99
C LEU A 119 9.72 -7.35 13.74
N LEU A 120 9.66 -6.07 13.36
CA LEU A 120 8.95 -5.60 12.18
C LEU A 120 9.73 -5.91 10.89
N MET A 121 11.01 -5.57 10.83
CA MET A 121 11.81 -5.52 9.59
C MET A 121 12.81 -6.67 9.41
N GLY A 122 12.92 -7.59 10.38
CA GLY A 122 13.86 -8.71 10.28
C GLY A 122 13.58 -9.58 9.04
N GLY A 123 14.58 -9.73 8.16
CA GLY A 123 14.43 -10.44 6.89
C GLY A 123 13.96 -9.58 5.71
N CYS A 124 13.61 -8.30 5.94
CA CYS A 124 13.35 -7.34 4.86
C CYS A 124 14.65 -6.68 4.36
N PRO A 125 14.69 -6.19 3.11
CA PRO A 125 15.81 -5.39 2.61
C PRO A 125 16.09 -4.16 3.49
N LYS A 126 17.36 -3.77 3.62
CA LYS A 126 17.79 -2.67 4.50
C LYS A 126 17.18 -1.33 4.07
N GLU A 127 16.88 -1.17 2.78
CA GLU A 127 16.25 0.01 2.20
C GLU A 127 14.88 0.29 2.81
N TYR A 128 14.18 -0.73 3.31
CA TYR A 128 12.90 -0.54 3.99
C TYR A 128 13.08 0.24 5.29
N VAL A 129 14.19 0.01 6.00
CA VAL A 129 14.53 0.75 7.22
C VAL A 129 14.85 2.20 6.89
N THR A 130 15.59 2.44 5.80
CA THR A 130 15.89 3.80 5.32
C THR A 130 14.64 4.56 4.91
N ILE A 131 13.71 3.91 4.20
CA ILE A 131 12.41 4.52 3.86
C ILE A 131 11.62 4.84 5.13
N LEU A 132 11.66 3.95 6.12
CA LEU A 132 10.95 4.15 7.37
C LEU A 132 11.48 5.34 8.17
N ASP A 133 12.80 5.42 8.34
CA ASP A 133 13.48 6.55 8.98
C ASP A 133 13.16 7.86 8.26
N TYR A 134 13.20 7.86 6.92
CA TYR A 134 12.79 9.01 6.13
C TYR A 134 11.34 9.45 6.45
N ILE A 135 10.39 8.52 6.49
CA ILE A 135 8.99 8.83 6.79
C ILE A 135 8.80 9.37 8.21
N ASP A 136 9.45 8.76 9.19
CA ASP A 136 9.35 9.15 10.60
C ASP A 136 9.93 10.57 10.83
N ASN A 137 10.85 11.03 9.97
CA ASN A 137 11.44 12.37 10.00
C ASN A 137 10.69 13.42 9.15
N ILE A 138 9.66 13.04 8.38
CA ILE A 138 8.85 14.00 7.62
C ILE A 138 7.88 14.71 8.56
N CYS A 139 7.83 16.03 8.46
CA CYS A 139 6.82 16.82 9.16
C CYS A 139 5.42 16.59 8.57
N TYR A 140 4.39 16.60 9.42
CA TYR A 140 2.99 16.36 9.04
C TYR A 140 2.47 17.13 7.81
N TYR A 141 2.96 18.35 7.59
CA TYR A 141 2.53 19.24 6.50
C TYR A 141 3.37 19.11 5.22
N HIS A 142 4.47 18.36 5.26
CA HIS A 142 5.36 18.18 4.12
C HIS A 142 4.93 17.00 3.26
N THR A 143 4.98 17.20 1.95
CA THR A 143 4.78 16.13 0.97
C THR A 143 6.05 15.29 0.90
N PRO A 144 5.97 13.96 1.04
CA PRO A 144 7.13 13.11 0.82
C PRO A 144 7.62 13.17 -0.62
N ASP A 145 8.94 13.16 -0.79
CA ASP A 145 9.61 12.77 -2.02
C ASP A 145 9.34 11.28 -2.36
N TYR A 146 8.34 11.08 -3.21
CA TYR A 146 8.00 9.76 -3.73
C TYR A 146 9.02 9.21 -4.72
N ASN A 147 9.87 10.04 -5.33
CA ASN A 147 10.93 9.56 -6.22
C ASN A 147 12.05 8.92 -5.41
N LEU A 148 12.42 9.53 -4.27
CA LEU A 148 13.37 8.96 -3.32
C LEU A 148 12.91 7.58 -2.84
N ILE A 149 11.65 7.46 -2.42
CA ILE A 149 11.07 6.18 -1.97
C ILE A 149 11.15 5.12 -3.08
N ARG A 150 10.81 5.47 -4.33
CA ARG A 150 10.92 4.56 -5.48
C ARG A 150 12.36 4.11 -5.73
N GLN A 151 13.32 5.03 -5.61
CA GLN A 151 14.73 4.71 -5.79
C GLN A 151 15.18 3.69 -4.76
N HIS A 152 14.82 3.86 -3.48
CA HIS A 152 15.13 2.87 -2.44
C HIS A 152 14.55 1.48 -2.75
N PHE A 153 13.29 1.39 -3.20
CA PHE A 153 12.76 0.08 -3.60
C PHE A 153 13.47 -0.51 -4.83
N LYS A 154 13.88 0.32 -5.80
CA LYS A 154 14.64 -0.14 -6.97
C LYS A 154 16.02 -0.67 -6.54
N THR A 155 16.70 0.04 -5.65
CA THR A 155 17.97 -0.38 -5.04
C THR A 155 17.81 -1.70 -4.30
N ALA A 156 16.73 -1.89 -3.54
CA ALA A 156 16.44 -3.16 -2.87
C ALA A 156 16.35 -4.33 -3.87
N LEU A 157 15.70 -4.16 -5.03
CA LEU A 157 15.67 -5.21 -6.05
C LEU A 157 17.05 -5.50 -6.64
N GLN A 158 17.79 -4.44 -6.98
CA GLN A 158 19.12 -4.56 -7.59
C GLN A 158 20.10 -5.29 -6.68
N ILE A 159 20.14 -4.93 -5.40
CA ILE A 159 21.03 -5.56 -4.41
C ILE A 159 20.65 -7.03 -4.18
N ASN A 160 19.36 -7.36 -4.23
CA ASN A 160 18.89 -8.74 -4.08
C ASN A 160 18.89 -9.53 -5.40
N ASN A 161 19.43 -8.96 -6.50
CA ASN A 161 19.44 -9.56 -7.85
C ASN A 161 18.05 -10.04 -8.32
N LEU A 162 17.01 -9.26 -7.98
CA LEU A 162 15.63 -9.57 -8.34
C LEU A 162 15.19 -8.77 -9.57
N ASN A 163 14.58 -9.46 -10.52
CA ASN A 163 13.88 -8.81 -11.63
C ASN A 163 12.49 -8.34 -11.17
N GLU A 164 12.06 -7.19 -11.70
CA GLU A 164 10.74 -6.61 -11.42
C GLU A 164 9.59 -7.50 -11.92
N TYR A 165 9.82 -8.17 -13.05
CA TYR A 165 8.85 -9.04 -13.72
C TYR A 165 9.41 -10.46 -13.85
N PRO A 166 8.54 -11.49 -13.98
CA PRO A 166 7.08 -11.46 -13.82
C PRO A 166 6.62 -11.45 -12.34
N TYR A 167 5.40 -10.99 -12.06
CA TYR A 167 4.83 -10.95 -10.69
C TYR A 167 4.45 -12.33 -10.15
N ASP A 168 4.26 -12.45 -8.84
CA ASP A 168 3.99 -13.74 -8.19
C ASP A 168 2.71 -14.42 -8.73
N TRP A 169 1.67 -13.65 -9.06
CA TRP A 169 0.41 -14.17 -9.62
C TRP A 169 0.46 -14.42 -11.14
N GLU A 170 1.46 -13.89 -11.86
CA GLU A 170 1.62 -14.11 -13.30
C GLU A 170 2.28 -15.46 -13.62
N ASN A 171 2.93 -16.07 -12.62
CA ASN A 171 3.57 -17.38 -12.75
C ASN A 171 2.65 -18.54 -12.35
N GLN A 172 1.43 -18.26 -11.91
CA GLN A 172 0.47 -19.33 -11.64
C GLN A 172 -0.05 -19.83 -12.99
N PRO A 173 0.07 -21.12 -13.33
CA PRO A 173 -0.61 -21.65 -14.49
C PRO A 173 -2.08 -21.30 -14.31
N HIS A 174 -2.62 -20.46 -15.21
CA HIS A 174 -4.05 -20.26 -15.28
C HIS A 174 -4.65 -21.65 -15.42
N GLN A 175 -5.25 -22.18 -14.35
CA GLN A 175 -6.16 -23.29 -14.47
C GLN A 175 -7.34 -22.73 -15.26
N LEU A 176 -7.22 -22.78 -16.58
CA LEU A 176 -8.32 -22.69 -17.51
C LEU A 176 -9.20 -23.89 -17.18
N ASN A 177 -10.09 -23.69 -16.22
CA ASN A 177 -11.21 -24.57 -16.00
C ASN A 177 -12.13 -24.39 -17.21
N ASN A 178 -11.95 -25.26 -18.21
CA ASN A 178 -12.98 -25.60 -19.19
C ASN A 178 -14.12 -26.35 -18.50
#